data_AF-A0A4Y8LAB1-F1
#
_entry.id   AF-A0A4Y8LAB1-F1
#
_cell.length_a   1.000
_cell.length_b   1.000
_cell.length_c   1.000
_cell.angle_alpha   90.00
_cell.angle_beta   90.00
_cell.angle_gamma   90.00
#
_symmetry.space_group_name_H-M   'P 1'
#
loop_
_entity.id
_entity.type
_entity.pdbx_description
1 polymer ?
#
loop_
_entity_poly.entity_id
_entity_poly.type
_entity_poly.pdbx_seq_one_letter_code
_entity_poly.pdbx_strand_id
1 'polypeptide(L)'
;MKMENNKSFAEFMNESTVPQKQSSEMTMMEIYVDMVLNEILVRHRKEQLVTAINEALDSKDQDAFMKFSSELNTLEDTHGV
;
A
#
# COMPACT_ATOMS: atom_id res chain seq x y z
N MET A 1 -5.80 -33.56 -7.67
CA MET A 1 -4.82 -32.60 -8.22
C MET A 1 -4.15 -31.93 -7.03
N LYS A 2 -2.82 -31.98 -6.90
CA LYS A 2 -2.08 -31.40 -5.76
C LYS A 2 -1.00 -30.43 -6.25
N MET A 3 -0.92 -29.33 -5.49
CA MET A 3 0.23 -28.46 -5.22
C MET A 3 0.62 -27.41 -6.28
N GLU A 4 -0.06 -26.28 -6.17
CA GLU A 4 0.52 -24.94 -5.88
C GLU A 4 1.98 -24.75 -6.29
N ASN A 5 2.14 -24.12 -7.46
CA ASN A 5 3.42 -23.70 -8.00
C ASN A 5 3.85 -22.38 -7.34
N ASN A 6 4.29 -22.42 -6.08
CA ASN A 6 5.04 -21.33 -5.45
C ASN A 6 6.45 -21.30 -6.05
N LYS A 7 6.56 -20.83 -7.30
CA LYS A 7 7.87 -20.55 -7.91
C LYS A 7 8.62 -19.56 -7.02
N SER A 8 9.81 -19.93 -6.59
CA SER A 8 10.66 -19.10 -5.74
C SER A 8 11.18 -17.90 -6.51
N PHE A 9 11.23 -16.73 -5.85
CA PHE A 9 11.77 -15.46 -6.35
C PHE A 9 13.11 -15.59 -7.09
N ALA A 10 13.95 -16.53 -6.66
CA ALA A 10 15.25 -16.80 -7.27
C ALA A 10 15.16 -17.40 -8.69
N GLU A 11 14.10 -18.14 -9.02
CA GLU A 11 13.98 -18.78 -10.34
C GLU A 11 13.56 -17.78 -11.43
N PHE A 12 12.66 -16.83 -11.12
CA PHE A 12 12.23 -15.81 -12.08
C PHE A 12 13.32 -14.76 -12.38
N MET A 13 14.15 -14.41 -11.40
CA MET A 13 15.24 -13.45 -11.63
C MET A 13 16.29 -13.96 -12.62
N ASN A 14 16.52 -15.28 -12.67
CA ASN A 14 17.47 -15.88 -13.59
C ASN A 14 16.97 -15.92 -15.05
N GLU A 15 15.66 -15.93 -15.29
CA GLU A 15 15.08 -15.85 -16.65
C GLU A 15 15.15 -14.42 -17.22
N SER A 16 15.34 -13.40 -16.38
CA SER A 16 15.25 -11.98 -16.74
C SER A 16 16.56 -11.39 -17.32
N THR A 17 17.61 -12.18 -17.52
CA THR A 17 18.92 -11.69 -18.00
C THR A 17 19.01 -11.47 -19.52
N VAL A 18 17.89 -11.42 -20.25
CA VAL A 18 17.90 -11.14 -21.70
C VAL A 18 17.71 -9.63 -21.93
N PRO A 19 18.71 -8.91 -22.47
CA PRO A 19 18.63 -7.47 -22.61
C PRO A 19 17.86 -7.11 -23.89
N GLN A 20 16.62 -6.65 -23.77
CA GLN A 20 15.91 -6.03 -24.89
C GLN A 20 15.20 -4.74 -24.48
N LYS A 21 15.84 -3.63 -24.85
CA LYS A 21 15.27 -2.34 -25.31
C LYS A 21 13.88 -1.94 -24.78
N GLN A 22 13.92 -0.98 -23.85
CA GLN A 22 13.15 0.27 -23.85
C GLN A 22 11.68 0.22 -24.30
N SER A 23 10.77 -0.05 -23.36
CA SER A 23 9.57 0.76 -23.08
C SER A 23 8.72 0.11 -21.99
N SER A 24 8.45 0.84 -20.90
CA SER A 24 7.29 0.66 -20.01
C SER A 24 7.04 -0.70 -19.35
N GLU A 25 8.08 -1.50 -19.04
CA GLU A 25 7.93 -2.65 -18.15
C GLU A 25 8.73 -2.38 -16.88
N MET A 26 8.03 -2.02 -15.79
CA MET A 26 8.63 -2.10 -14.47
C MET A 26 9.03 -3.56 -14.25
N THR A 27 10.28 -3.76 -13.84
CA THR A 27 10.74 -5.06 -13.38
C THR A 27 9.84 -5.53 -12.24
N MET A 28 9.69 -6.85 -12.08
CA MET A 28 8.92 -7.42 -10.96
C MET A 28 9.43 -6.91 -9.59
N MET A 29 10.72 -6.59 -9.50
CA MET A 29 11.33 -5.98 -8.32
C MET A 29 10.84 -4.54 -8.08
N GLU A 30 10.75 -3.72 -9.11
CA GLU A 30 10.19 -2.36 -9.01
C GLU A 30 8.72 -2.39 -8.59
N ILE A 31 7.91 -3.29 -9.18
CA ILE A 31 6.50 -3.49 -8.77
C ILE A 31 6.41 -3.90 -7.29
N TYR A 32 7.28 -4.80 -6.83
CA TYR A 32 7.31 -5.22 -5.44
C TYR A 32 7.69 -4.07 -4.49
N VAL A 33 8.70 -3.29 -4.86
CA VAL A 33 9.11 -2.11 -4.09
C VAL A 33 7.97 -1.12 -3.99
N ASP A 34 7.28 -0.82 -5.10
CA ASP A 34 6.16 0.11 -5.12
C ASP A 34 4.98 -0.38 -4.26
N MET A 35 4.68 -1.68 -4.28
CA MET A 35 3.63 -2.27 -3.44
C MET A 35 3.96 -2.14 -1.95
N VAL A 36 5.21 -2.45 -1.55
CA VAL A 36 5.65 -2.34 -0.15
C VAL A 36 5.67 -0.87 0.29
N LEU A 37 6.16 0.04 -0.55
CA LEU A 37 6.14 1.46 -0.26
C LEU A 37 4.71 1.98 -0.11
N ASN A 38 3.80 1.58 -1.00
CA ASN A 38 2.39 1.95 -0.92
C ASN A 38 1.75 1.42 0.37
N GLU A 39 2.03 0.16 0.75
CA GLU A 39 1.53 -0.40 2.00
C GLU A 39 2.02 0.39 3.22
N ILE A 40 3.30 0.75 3.26
CA ILE A 40 3.88 1.57 4.33
C ILE A 40 3.19 2.95 4.38
N LEU A 41 3.00 3.60 3.22
CA LEU A 41 2.36 4.91 3.14
C LEU A 41 0.90 4.87 3.61
N VAL A 42 0.14 3.86 3.19
CA VAL A 42 -1.26 3.68 3.61
C VAL A 42 -1.34 3.45 5.12
N ARG A 43 -0.50 2.56 5.68
CA ARG A 43 -0.44 2.31 7.13
C ARG A 43 -0.09 3.58 7.89
N HIS A 44 0.93 4.32 7.45
CA HIS A 44 1.34 5.56 8.11
C HIS A 44 0.23 6.62 8.06
N ARG A 45 -0.44 6.77 6.91
CA ARG A 45 -1.56 7.72 6.79
C ARG A 45 -2.73 7.35 7.69
N LYS A 46 -3.05 6.05 7.80
CA LYS A 46 -4.08 5.55 8.72
C LYS A 46 -3.75 5.88 10.17
N GLU A 47 -2.51 5.63 10.61
CA GLU A 47 -2.05 5.99 11.96
C GLU A 47 -2.20 7.49 12.23
N GLN A 48 -1.76 8.34 11.30
CA GLN A 48 -1.91 9.79 11.42
C GLN A 48 -3.37 10.24 11.57
N LEU A 49 -4.28 9.66 10.77
CA LEU A 49 -5.70 9.99 10.82
C LEU A 49 -6.32 9.55 12.16
N VAL A 50 -5.99 8.35 12.65
CA VAL A 50 -6.46 7.88 13.97
C VAL A 50 -5.96 8.79 15.09
N THR A 51 -4.69 9.20 15.07
CA THR A 51 -4.15 10.17 16.04
C THR A 51 -4.90 11.50 15.97
N ALA A 52 -5.11 12.06 14.78
CA ALA A 52 -5.82 13.33 14.61
C ALA A 52 -7.30 13.26 15.03
N ILE A 53 -7.96 12.11 14.82
CA ILE A 53 -9.32 11.86 15.31
C ILE A 53 -9.35 11.86 16.84
N ASN A 54 -8.40 11.19 17.49
CA ASN A 54 -8.30 11.18 18.95
C ASN A 54 -8.05 12.58 19.51
N GLU A 55 -7.15 13.34 18.89
CA GLU A 55 -6.90 14.74 19.28
C GLU A 55 -8.16 15.61 19.13
N ALA A 56 -8.91 15.45 18.04
CA ALA A 56 -10.17 16.15 17.82
C ALA A 56 -11.24 15.78 18.85
N LEU A 57 -11.29 14.52 19.30
CA LEU A 57 -12.17 14.07 20.38
C LEU A 57 -11.77 14.72 21.72
N ASP A 58 -10.48 14.74 22.03
CA ASP A 58 -9.94 15.34 23.26
C ASP A 58 -10.21 16.85 23.32
N SER A 59 -10.10 17.54 22.18
CA SER A 59 -10.38 18.98 22.07
C SER A 59 -11.86 19.32 21.88
N LYS A 60 -12.74 18.32 21.72
CA LYS A 60 -14.16 18.46 21.33
C LYS A 60 -14.34 19.24 20.03
N ASP A 61 -13.40 19.11 19.09
CA ASP A 61 -13.48 19.71 17.76
C ASP A 61 -14.29 18.79 16.82
N GLN A 62 -15.57 19.09 16.70
CA GLN A 62 -16.49 18.31 15.88
C GLN A 62 -16.15 18.38 14.39
N ASP A 63 -15.70 19.53 13.89
CA ASP A 63 -15.40 19.71 12.47
C ASP A 63 -14.16 18.91 12.07
N ALA A 64 -13.11 18.96 12.89
CA ALA A 64 -11.91 18.15 12.70
C ALA A 64 -12.22 16.66 12.78
N PHE A 65 -13.03 16.23 13.77
CA PHE A 65 -13.44 14.84 13.90
C PHE A 65 -14.15 14.33 12.64
N MET A 66 -15.16 15.07 12.15
CA MET A 66 -15.94 14.67 10.97
C MET A 66 -15.07 14.63 9.72
N LYS A 67 -14.17 15.61 9.55
CA LYS A 67 -13.22 15.65 8.44
C LYS A 67 -12.30 14.43 8.45
N PHE A 68 -11.58 14.19 9.55
CA PHE A 68 -10.59 13.11 9.60
C PHE A 68 -11.25 11.72 9.57
N SER A 69 -12.44 11.57 10.14
CA SER A 69 -13.22 10.33 10.04
C SER A 69 -13.64 10.05 8.59
N SER A 70 -14.06 11.08 7.84
CA SER A 70 -14.39 10.93 6.42
C SER A 70 -13.16 10.57 5.58
N GLU A 71 -12.00 11.17 5.87
CA GLU A 71 -10.74 10.85 5.20
C GLU A 71 -10.31 9.40 5.51
N LEU A 72 -10.47 8.95 6.75
CA LEU A 72 -10.16 7.56 7.15
C LEU A 72 -11.06 6.55 6.44
N ASN A 73 -12.36 6.79 6.40
CA ASN A 73 -13.30 5.93 5.67
C ASN A 73 -12.94 5.85 4.18
N THR A 74 -12.60 6.98 3.56
CA THR A 74 -12.19 7.01 2.14
C THR A 74 -10.90 6.22 1.92
N LEU A 75 -9.94 6.32 2.84
CA LEU A 75 -8.69 5.55 2.79
C LEU A 75 -8.96 4.05 2.92
N GLU A 76 -9.86 3.64 3.81
CA GLU A 76 -10.27 2.24 3.99
C GLU A 76 -11.09 1.72 2.81
N ASP A 77 -11.94 2.51 2.18
CA ASP A 77 -12.67 2.10 0.98
C ASP A 77 -11.75 1.94 -0.25
N THR A 78 -10.69 2.75 -0.33
CA THR A 78 -9.75 2.73 -1.46
C THR A 78 -8.70 1.62 -1.32
N HIS A 79 -8.36 1.22 -0.10
CA HIS A 79 -7.27 0.27 0.19
C HIS A 79 -7.69 -0.96 1.00
N GLY A 80 -8.95 -1.05 1.40
CA GLY A 80 -9.54 -2.19 2.10
C GLY A 80 -9.96 -3.28 1.12
N VAL A 81 -9.56 -4.52 1.42
CA VAL A 81 -10.05 -5.76 0.79
C VAL A 81 -11.04 -6.42 1.74
#